data_AF-A0A6N2BW05-F1
#
_entry.id   AF-A0A6N2BW05-F1
#
_cell.length_a   1.000
_cell.length_b   1.000
_cell.length_c   1.000
_cell.angle_alpha   90.00
_cell.angle_beta   90.00
_cell.angle_gamma   90.00
#
_symmetry.space_group_name_H-M   'P 1'
#
loop_
_entity.id
_entity.type
_entity.pdbx_description
1 polymer ?
#
loop_
_entity_poly.entity_id
_entity_poly.type
_entity_poly.pdbx_seq_one_letter_code
_entity_poly.pdbx_strand_id
1 'polypeptide(L)'
;MKQKPNKSYKEFSYRWRKKAVRVRPPFFEKEIVEVFVEVQEVEYYDRNMLLIVAKFVEIVKVGETIEDGLKTGKISRVAASPWSSGLLKKKREDVSVVSYEGKKTLRRSSSYQGHSRP
;
A
#
# COMPACT_ATOMS: atom_id res chain seq x y z
N MET A 1 -22.81 -9.20 -2.75
CA MET A 1 -22.14 -10.09 -3.73
C MET A 1 -20.68 -9.71 -3.76
N LYS A 2 -19.74 -10.64 -3.50
CA LYS A 2 -18.31 -10.32 -3.45
C LYS A 2 -17.62 -10.51 -4.80
N GLN A 3 -16.56 -9.75 -5.05
CA GLN A 3 -15.64 -10.01 -6.15
C GLN A 3 -14.99 -11.39 -5.92
N LYS A 4 -14.78 -12.14 -7.00
CA LYS A 4 -14.10 -13.43 -6.95
C LYS A 4 -12.74 -13.27 -7.63
N PRO A 5 -11.67 -13.94 -7.16
CA PRO A 5 -10.33 -13.78 -7.71
C PRO A 5 -10.21 -14.21 -9.19
N ASN A 6 -11.14 -15.05 -9.67
CA ASN A 6 -11.18 -15.53 -11.05
C ASN A 6 -12.03 -14.68 -12.00
N LYS A 7 -12.51 -13.51 -11.57
CA LYS A 7 -13.39 -12.65 -12.36
C LYS A 7 -12.77 -11.27 -12.48
N SER A 8 -12.73 -10.73 -13.70
CA SER A 8 -12.28 -9.36 -13.91
C SER A 8 -13.21 -8.39 -13.19
N TYR A 9 -12.64 -7.26 -12.77
CA TYR A 9 -13.40 -6.19 -12.13
C TYR A 9 -14.62 -5.77 -12.97
N LYS A 10 -14.44 -5.64 -14.29
CA LYS A 10 -15.52 -5.35 -15.22
C LYS A 10 -16.64 -6.38 -15.19
N GLU A 11 -16.32 -7.68 -15.27
CA GLU A 11 -17.32 -8.74 -15.25
C GLU A 11 -18.08 -8.76 -13.91
N PHE A 12 -17.36 -8.58 -12.79
CA PHE A 12 -17.96 -8.44 -11.48
C PHE A 12 -18.96 -7.27 -11.43
N SER A 13 -18.54 -6.09 -11.88
CA SER A 13 -19.31 -4.85 -11.83
C SER A 13 -20.63 -4.97 -12.58
N TYR A 14 -20.60 -5.39 -13.84
CA TYR A 14 -21.82 -5.50 -14.65
C TYR A 14 -22.77 -6.59 -14.12
N ARG A 15 -22.23 -7.70 -13.60
CA ARG A 15 -23.04 -8.76 -13.01
C ARG A 15 -23.67 -8.32 -11.69
N TRP A 16 -22.96 -7.53 -10.90
CA TRP A 16 -23.49 -6.91 -9.69
C TRP A 16 -24.64 -5.96 -10.03
N ARG A 17 -24.43 -5.03 -10.98
CA ARG A 17 -25.46 -4.07 -11.41
C ARG A 17 -26.69 -4.76 -11.97
N LYS A 18 -26.53 -5.83 -12.76
CA LYS A 18 -27.65 -6.65 -13.29
C LYS A 18 -28.52 -7.25 -12.17
N LYS A 19 -27.96 -7.48 -10.98
CA LYS A 19 -28.73 -7.89 -9.79
C LYS A 19 -29.36 -6.70 -9.08
N ALA A 20 -28.64 -5.60 -8.92
CA ALA A 20 -29.13 -4.39 -8.27
C ALA A 20 -30.39 -3.83 -8.95
N VAL A 21 -30.43 -3.79 -10.28
CA VAL A 21 -31.59 -3.29 -11.05
C VAL A 21 -32.85 -4.17 -10.95
N ARG A 22 -32.76 -5.37 -10.35
CA ARG A 22 -33.91 -6.26 -10.13
C ARG A 22 -34.65 -5.96 -8.83
N VAL A 23 -34.05 -5.18 -7.93
CA VAL A 23 -34.68 -4.76 -6.67
C VAL A 23 -35.84 -3.81 -6.97
N ARG A 24 -36.90 -3.87 -6.15
CA ARG A 24 -38.09 -3.01 -6.27
C ARG A 24 -38.27 -2.16 -5.01
N PRO A 25 -38.46 -0.84 -5.13
CA PRO A 25 -38.35 -0.07 -6.38
C PRO A 25 -36.93 -0.10 -6.97
N PRO A 26 -36.77 0.10 -8.31
CA PRO A 26 -35.44 0.13 -8.91
C PRO A 26 -34.62 1.28 -8.34
N PHE A 27 -33.35 1.03 -8.05
CA PHE A 27 -32.44 2.08 -7.62
C PHE A 27 -32.18 3.11 -8.72
N PHE A 28 -32.06 4.38 -8.33
CA PHE A 28 -31.53 5.44 -9.17
C PHE A 28 -30.03 5.24 -9.43
N GLU A 29 -29.49 5.84 -10.49
CA GLU A 29 -28.06 5.70 -10.84
C GLU A 29 -27.13 6.05 -9.66
N LYS A 30 -27.45 7.12 -8.92
CA LYS A 30 -26.69 7.55 -7.74
C LYS A 30 -26.67 6.48 -6.64
N GLU A 31 -27.81 5.85 -6.36
CA GLU A 31 -27.94 4.81 -5.35
C GLU A 31 -27.22 3.53 -5.79
N ILE A 32 -27.29 3.21 -7.09
CA ILE A 32 -26.51 2.10 -7.67
C ILE A 32 -25.02 2.33 -7.45
N VAL A 33 -24.54 3.56 -7.68
CA VAL A 33 -23.13 3.91 -7.50
C VAL A 33 -22.71 3.86 -6.02
N GLU A 34 -23.47 4.50 -5.14
CA GLU A 34 -23.20 4.52 -3.69
C GLU A 34 -23.08 3.09 -3.13
N VAL A 35 -24.10 2.26 -3.35
CA VAL A 35 -24.10 0.88 -2.87
C VAL A 35 -23.04 0.04 -3.58
N PHE A 36 -22.73 0.33 -4.85
CA PHE A 36 -21.67 -0.39 -5.56
C PHE A 36 -20.28 -0.11 -5.01
N VAL A 37 -20.00 1.12 -4.56
CA VAL A 37 -18.72 1.48 -3.95
C VAL A 37 -18.55 0.81 -2.59
N GLU A 38 -19.59 0.80 -1.76
CA GLU A 38 -19.57 0.22 -0.41
C GLU A 38 -19.25 -1.29 -0.39
N VAL A 39 -19.67 -2.04 -1.41
CA VAL A 39 -19.53 -3.51 -1.45
C VAL A 39 -18.19 -3.99 -2.02
N GLN A 40 -17.29 -3.08 -2.38
CA GLN A 40 -16.00 -3.42 -2.99
C GLN A 40 -14.96 -3.85 -1.95
N GLU A 41 -13.88 -4.47 -2.42
CA GLU A 41 -12.71 -4.72 -1.58
C GLU A 41 -12.02 -3.40 -1.24
N VAL A 42 -11.32 -3.37 -0.11
CA VAL A 42 -10.67 -2.17 0.45
C VAL A 42 -9.72 -1.53 -0.58
N GLU A 43 -9.03 -2.35 -1.37
CA GLU A 43 -8.11 -1.89 -2.42
C GLU A 43 -8.77 -1.04 -3.52
N TYR A 44 -10.09 -1.15 -3.68
CA TYR A 44 -10.88 -0.35 -4.61
C TYR A 44 -11.70 0.74 -3.91
N TYR A 45 -12.18 0.48 -2.69
CA TYR A 45 -13.06 1.38 -1.94
C TYR A 45 -12.47 2.78 -1.82
N ASP A 46 -11.26 2.93 -1.28
CA ASP A 46 -10.67 4.26 -1.00
C ASP A 46 -10.60 5.14 -2.26
N ARG A 47 -10.29 4.53 -3.41
CA ARG A 47 -10.13 5.24 -4.68
C ARG A 47 -11.45 5.53 -5.35
N ASN A 48 -12.39 4.58 -5.28
CA ASN A 48 -13.71 4.73 -5.88
C ASN A 48 -14.65 5.59 -5.02
N MET A 49 -14.39 5.71 -3.71
CA MET A 49 -15.12 6.60 -2.81
C MET A 49 -14.95 8.06 -3.22
N LEU A 50 -13.78 8.44 -3.72
CA LEU A 50 -13.52 9.76 -4.29
C LEU A 50 -14.32 10.02 -5.58
N LEU A 51 -14.87 8.97 -6.19
CA LEU A 51 -15.61 9.01 -7.46
C LEU A 51 -17.10 8.68 -7.26
N ILE A 52 -17.63 8.75 -6.04
CA ILE A 52 -19.02 8.36 -5.75
C ILE A 52 -20.07 9.19 -6.49
N VAL A 53 -19.72 10.39 -6.95
CA VAL A 53 -20.60 11.25 -7.77
C VAL A 53 -20.49 10.97 -9.27
N ALA A 54 -19.54 10.12 -9.68
CA ALA A 54 -19.28 9.79 -11.08
C ALA A 54 -20.30 8.77 -11.63
N LYS A 55 -20.33 8.62 -12.96
CA LYS A 55 -21.19 7.60 -13.57
C LYS A 55 -20.63 6.21 -13.27
N PHE A 56 -21.50 5.22 -13.15
CA PHE A 56 -21.08 3.84 -12.94
C PHE A 56 -20.02 3.35 -13.94
N VAL A 57 -20.14 3.73 -15.21
CA VAL A 57 -19.17 3.37 -16.26
C VAL A 57 -17.79 3.96 -16.01
N GLU A 58 -17.70 5.15 -15.42
CA GLU A 58 -16.42 5.79 -15.08
C GLU A 58 -15.76 5.06 -13.90
N ILE A 59 -16.53 4.70 -12.89
CA ILE A 59 -16.05 3.88 -11.76
C ILE A 59 -15.56 2.51 -12.26
N VAL A 60 -16.25 1.89 -13.22
CA VAL A 60 -15.80 0.63 -13.82
C VAL A 60 -14.44 0.78 -14.50
N LYS A 61 -14.24 1.84 -15.28
CA LYS A 61 -12.95 2.10 -15.96
C LYS A 61 -11.81 2.31 -14.96
N VAL A 62 -12.06 3.06 -13.89
CA VAL A 62 -11.06 3.27 -12.83
C VAL A 62 -10.75 1.96 -12.12
N GLY A 63 -11.77 1.17 -11.78
CA GLY A 63 -11.57 -0.16 -11.18
C GLY A 63 -10.80 -1.13 -12.07
N GLU A 64 -11.02 -1.13 -13.40
CA GLU A 64 -10.18 -1.88 -14.34
C GLU A 64 -8.72 -1.42 -14.31
N THR A 65 -8.48 -0.12 -14.22
CA THR A 65 -7.12 0.46 -14.12
C THR A 65 -6.44 0.08 -12.80
N ILE A 66 -7.20 0.05 -11.70
CA ILE A 66 -6.71 -0.41 -10.40
C ILE A 66 -6.33 -1.90 -10.47
N GLU A 67 -7.20 -2.73 -11.07
CA GLU A 67 -6.92 -4.15 -11.25
C GLU A 67 -5.64 -4.38 -12.06
N ASP A 68 -5.43 -3.65 -13.16
CA ASP A 68 -4.20 -3.71 -13.96
C ASP A 68 -2.97 -3.28 -13.16
N GLY A 69 -3.05 -2.17 -12.43
CA GLY A 69 -1.94 -1.71 -11.60
C GLY A 69 -1.60 -2.67 -10.46
N LEU A 70 -2.59 -3.36 -9.88
CA LEU A 70 -2.38 -4.40 -8.89
C LEU A 70 -1.68 -5.63 -9.51
N LYS A 71 -2.10 -6.04 -10.71
CA LYS A 71 -1.49 -7.16 -11.44
C LYS A 71 -0.06 -6.86 -11.88
N THR A 72 0.20 -5.64 -12.33
CA THR A 72 1.52 -5.18 -12.80
C THR A 72 2.45 -4.72 -11.67
N GLY A 73 1.96 -4.68 -10.43
CA GLY A 73 2.74 -4.19 -9.28
C GLY A 73 2.94 -2.68 -9.23
N LYS A 74 2.35 -1.92 -10.16
CA LYS A 74 2.37 -0.44 -10.16
C LYS A 74 1.55 0.13 -9.00
N ILE A 75 0.60 -0.64 -8.48
CA ILE A 75 -0.21 -0.31 -7.32
C ILE A 75 0.03 -1.41 -6.28
N SER A 76 0.48 -1.01 -5.09
CA SER A 76 0.57 -1.91 -3.95
C SER A 76 -0.81 -2.09 -3.32
N ARG A 77 -1.11 -3.31 -2.85
CA ARG A 77 -2.26 -3.52 -1.96
C ARG A 77 -1.99 -2.73 -0.68
N VAL A 78 -2.99 -1.98 -0.22
CA VAL A 78 -2.87 -1.25 1.05
C VAL A 78 -2.69 -2.30 2.14
N ALA A 79 -1.47 -2.45 2.65
CA ALA A 79 -1.29 -3.09 3.94
C ALA A 79 -1.94 -2.19 4.98
N ALA A 80 -2.75 -2.75 5.88
CA ALA A 80 -3.18 -2.04 7.08
C ALA A 80 -1.94 -1.77 7.95
N SER A 81 -1.11 -0.81 7.57
CA SER A 81 -0.04 -0.32 8.43
C SER A 81 -0.64 0.76 9.33
N PRO A 82 -0.43 0.70 10.65
CA PRO A 82 -0.75 1.83 11.50
C PRO A 82 0.08 3.01 11.00
N TRP A 83 -0.62 4.09 10.68
CA TRP A 83 -0.06 5.41 10.37
C TRP A 83 1.21 5.67 11.18
N SER A 84 2.36 5.48 10.54
CA SER A 84 3.69 5.81 11.05
C SER A 84 4.63 6.04 9.88
N SER A 85 4.29 7.01 9.03
CA SER A 85 5.29 7.68 8.20
C SER A 85 6.14 8.56 9.11
N GLY A 86 7.10 7.93 9.79
CA GLY A 86 8.13 8.59 10.57
C GLY A 86 9.51 8.23 10.03
N LEU A 87 10.08 9.17 9.27
CA LEU A 87 11.52 9.39 9.13
C LEU A 87 12.24 8.70 7.95
N LEU A 88 12.41 9.51 6.89
CA LEU A 88 13.62 9.55 6.06
C LEU A 88 14.89 9.42 6.93
N LYS A 89 15.69 8.37 6.75
CA LYS A 89 17.12 8.44 7.07
C LYS A 89 17.97 8.07 5.86
N LYS A 90 18.21 9.13 5.08
CA LYS A 90 19.47 9.47 4.41
C LYS A 90 20.62 8.49 4.68
N LYS A 91 21.05 7.80 3.62
CA LYS A 91 22.31 7.04 3.54
C LYS A 91 23.45 8.01 3.87
N ARG A 92 24.19 7.79 4.96
CA ARG A 92 25.40 8.57 5.28
C ARG A 92 26.53 8.14 4.34
N GLU A 93 27.18 9.13 3.74
CA GLU A 93 28.48 9.03 3.09
C GLU A 93 29.54 8.45 4.05
N ASP A 94 30.34 7.54 3.52
CA ASP A 94 31.51 6.94 4.14
C ASP A 94 32.68 7.94 3.98
N VAL A 95 33.09 8.58 5.06
CA VAL A 95 34.26 9.49 5.06
C VAL A 95 35.44 8.68 5.58
N SER A 96 36.33 8.27 4.67
CA SER A 96 37.59 7.62 4.98
C SER A 96 38.54 8.63 5.64
N VAL A 97 38.92 8.37 6.89
CA VAL A 97 40.01 9.09 7.54
C VAL A 97 41.32 8.41 7.15
N VAL A 98 42.03 9.04 6.21
CA VAL A 98 43.46 8.80 5.98
C VAL A 98 44.21 9.35 7.19
N SER A 99 44.92 8.49 7.92
CA SER A 99 45.89 8.91 8.92
C SER A 99 47.27 8.38 8.55
N TYR A 100 48.22 9.29 8.72
CA TYR A 100 49.56 9.35 8.22
C TYR A 100 50.49 8.34 8.91
N GLU A 101 51.45 7.89 8.13
CA GLU A 101 52.57 7.02 8.46
C GLU A 101 53.23 7.36 9.81
N GLY A 102 53.46 6.35 10.64
CA GLY A 102 54.11 6.50 11.94
C GLY A 102 54.52 5.16 12.54
N LYS A 103 55.65 4.62 12.07
CA LYS A 103 56.31 3.41 12.57
C LYS A 103 56.51 3.47 14.09
N LYS A 104 56.17 2.39 14.81
CA LYS A 104 56.92 1.84 15.97
C LYS A 104 56.26 0.54 16.47
N THR A 105 56.94 -0.56 16.23
CA THR A 105 56.74 -1.85 16.90
C THR A 105 57.25 -1.78 18.34
N LEU A 106 56.45 -2.17 19.35
CA LEU A 106 56.99 -2.76 20.57
C LEU A 106 55.96 -3.59 21.37
N ARG A 107 56.27 -4.89 21.48
CA ARG A 107 56.00 -5.87 22.56
C ARG A 107 54.64 -5.89 23.30
N ARG A 108 53.85 -6.90 22.92
CA ARG A 108 53.31 -7.99 23.76
C ARG A 108 53.78 -8.02 25.24
N SER A 109 52.87 -7.83 26.19
CA SER A 109 52.50 -8.82 27.24
C SER A 109 51.64 -8.23 28.37
N SER A 110 50.53 -8.90 28.67
CA SER A 110 50.04 -9.30 30.01
C SER A 110 50.07 -8.28 31.16
N SER A 111 48.88 -7.88 31.64
CA SER A 111 48.34 -8.38 32.92
C SER A 111 47.05 -7.63 33.28
N TYR A 112 46.01 -8.39 33.64
CA TYR A 112 44.82 -7.88 34.31
C TYR A 112 45.20 -7.51 35.75
N GLN A 113 44.94 -6.27 36.17
CA GLN A 113 44.69 -5.88 37.57
C GLN A 113 44.34 -4.39 37.65
N GLY A 114 43.36 -4.02 38.49
CA GLY A 114 43.04 -2.62 38.79
C GLY A 114 41.53 -2.34 38.85
N HIS A 115 40.83 -2.82 39.88
CA HIS A 115 40.52 -2.07 41.11
C HIS A 115 39.34 -1.08 40.97
N SER A 116 38.21 -1.49 41.54
CA SER A 116 37.13 -0.59 41.98
C SER A 116 37.55 0.16 43.23
N ARG A 117 37.16 1.44 43.30
CA ARG A 117 37.00 2.28 44.50
C ARG A 117 36.18 3.51 44.09
N PRO A 118 35.53 4.27 45.00
CA PRO A 118 35.84 4.45 46.43
C PRO A 118 35.13 3.48 47.38
#